data_AF-A0A1T4PVK5-F1
#
_entry.id   AF-A0A1T4PVK5-F1
#
_cell.length_a   1.000
_cell.length_b   1.000
_cell.length_c   1.000
_cell.angle_alpha   90.00
_cell.angle_beta   90.00
_cell.angle_gamma   90.00
#
_symmetry.space_group_name_H-M   'P 1'
#
loop_
_entity.id
_entity.type
_entity.pdbx_description
1 polymer ?
#
loop_
_entity_poly.entity_id
_entity_poly.type
_entity_poly.pdbx_seq_one_letter_code
_entity_poly.pdbx_strand_id
1 'polypeptide(L)'
;MGFRFQKSIKLGGGVRLNISKSGLGASIGTKGLRVGTGPRGTRITTNIPGTGIGYTKTFGNKRNRKNIDFEYKEEIQPDIFTIFAILIIIIAIVLRLVFSNLIFNIYLVISMTVLSILLYEIKTSTIEVNKEFEVNNLKSSIYIALILMGIVSYFSSQSSLGIFCIISILRINIIFYRKKFIKNKSIEKKETVEFDNSKKLETKEIDIRGEILKIIRDFGLEGILQKDLCSILLKQNIEISKNKLYSEVNELESMGDIKKIKEGRSYRLKIVN
;
A
#
# COMPACT_ATOMS: atom_id res chain seq x y z
N MET A 1 -6.32 -19.77 -47.48
CA MET A 1 -7.16 -18.54 -47.40
C MET A 1 -6.64 -17.68 -46.26
N GLY A 2 -6.20 -16.44 -46.52
CA GLY A 2 -5.49 -15.62 -45.53
C GLY A 2 -6.41 -14.65 -44.77
N PHE A 3 -6.12 -14.42 -43.49
CA PHE A 3 -6.81 -13.40 -42.70
C PHE A 3 -6.47 -11.99 -43.18
N ARG A 4 -7.48 -11.21 -43.56
CA ARG A 4 -7.34 -9.79 -43.92
C ARG A 4 -7.82 -8.92 -42.77
N PHE A 5 -6.91 -8.15 -42.16
CA PHE A 5 -7.27 -7.15 -41.16
C PHE A 5 -7.52 -5.78 -41.80
N GLN A 6 -8.76 -5.31 -41.71
CA GLN A 6 -9.15 -3.93 -42.02
C GLN A 6 -10.21 -3.47 -41.02
N LYS A 7 -10.05 -2.27 -40.45
CA LYS A 7 -11.02 -1.66 -39.53
C LYS A 7 -11.26 -0.21 -39.91
N SER A 8 -12.52 0.20 -40.06
CA SER A 8 -12.90 1.60 -40.31
C SER A 8 -13.72 2.11 -39.14
N ILE A 9 -13.28 3.19 -38.50
CA ILE A 9 -13.92 3.83 -37.35
C ILE A 9 -14.52 5.15 -37.80
N LYS A 10 -15.79 5.39 -37.49
CA LYS A 10 -16.45 6.69 -37.75
C LYS A 10 -16.20 7.59 -36.54
N LEU A 11 -15.66 8.78 -36.77
CA LEU A 11 -15.36 9.74 -35.70
C LEU A 11 -16.42 10.84 -35.57
N GLY A 12 -17.45 10.84 -36.43
CA GLY A 12 -18.46 11.90 -36.50
C GLY A 12 -18.07 13.03 -37.47
N GLY A 13 -19.00 13.94 -37.75
CA GLY A 13 -18.72 15.14 -38.58
C GLY A 13 -18.20 14.87 -40.01
N GLY A 14 -18.51 13.70 -40.59
CA GLY A 14 -17.99 13.30 -41.90
C GLY A 14 -16.55 12.74 -41.89
N VAL A 15 -15.95 12.54 -40.72
CA VAL A 15 -14.60 11.99 -40.54
C VAL A 15 -14.61 10.48 -40.29
N ARG A 16 -13.68 9.76 -40.91
CA ARG A 16 -13.44 8.32 -40.75
C ARG A 16 -11.96 8.03 -40.65
N LEU A 17 -11.59 7.06 -39.82
CA LEU A 17 -10.23 6.56 -39.67
C LEU A 17 -10.19 5.09 -40.10
N ASN A 18 -9.28 4.77 -41.02
CA ASN A 18 -9.10 3.47 -41.63
C ASN A 18 -7.77 2.86 -41.16
N ILE A 19 -7.84 1.64 -40.63
CA ILE A 19 -6.71 0.88 -40.13
C ILE A 19 -6.57 -0.37 -40.99
N SER A 20 -5.38 -0.59 -41.55
CA SER A 20 -5.08 -1.71 -42.44
C SER A 20 -3.66 -2.22 -42.23
N LYS A 21 -3.32 -3.38 -42.80
CA LYS A 21 -1.92 -3.89 -42.82
C LYS A 21 -0.93 -2.89 -43.43
N SER A 22 -1.36 -2.06 -44.37
CA SER A 22 -0.52 -1.02 -44.99
C SER A 22 -0.35 0.25 -44.14
N GLY A 23 -1.06 0.37 -43.01
CA GLY A 23 -1.01 1.53 -42.12
C GLY A 23 -2.36 2.21 -41.90
N LEU A 24 -2.28 3.38 -41.24
CA LEU A 24 -3.39 4.24 -40.86
C LEU A 24 -3.71 5.26 -41.96
N GLY A 25 -4.99 5.46 -42.26
CA GLY A 25 -5.47 6.52 -43.13
C GLY A 25 -6.69 7.21 -42.54
N ALA A 26 -6.92 8.45 -42.91
CA ALA A 26 -8.07 9.24 -42.47
C ALA A 26 -8.81 9.83 -43.67
N SER A 27 -10.11 9.98 -43.58
CA SER A 27 -10.91 10.66 -44.61
C SER A 27 -11.94 11.56 -43.99
N ILE A 28 -12.12 12.73 -44.57
CA ILE A 28 -13.11 13.73 -44.20
C ILE A 28 -13.95 14.08 -45.43
N GLY A 29 -15.27 14.15 -45.27
CA GLY A 29 -16.13 14.60 -46.35
C GLY A 29 -17.62 14.36 -46.12
N THR A 30 -18.40 15.09 -46.90
CA THR A 30 -19.87 15.05 -46.94
C THR A 30 -20.34 14.36 -48.23
N LYS A 31 -21.65 14.32 -48.46
CA LYS A 31 -22.21 13.85 -49.73
C LYS A 31 -21.84 14.87 -50.80
N GLY A 32 -20.95 14.48 -51.72
CA GLY A 32 -20.53 15.29 -52.86
C GLY A 32 -19.08 15.79 -52.83
N LEU A 33 -18.42 15.81 -51.66
CA LEU A 33 -16.99 16.09 -51.57
C LEU A 33 -16.36 15.25 -50.47
N ARG A 34 -15.32 14.50 -50.81
CA ARG A 34 -14.54 13.70 -49.85
C ARG A 34 -13.05 13.74 -50.16
N VAL A 35 -12.26 13.96 -49.12
CA VAL A 35 -10.80 13.89 -49.14
C VAL A 35 -10.36 12.80 -48.18
N GLY A 36 -9.52 11.88 -48.64
CA GLY A 36 -8.93 10.83 -47.82
C GLY A 36 -7.44 10.77 -48.00
N THR A 37 -6.67 10.68 -46.92
CA THR A 37 -5.23 10.50 -46.92
C THR A 37 -4.85 9.18 -46.26
N GLY A 38 -3.79 8.53 -46.73
CA GLY A 38 -3.33 7.28 -46.16
C GLY A 38 -2.09 6.73 -46.87
N PRO A 39 -1.71 5.47 -46.59
CA PRO A 39 -0.45 4.88 -47.04
C PRO A 39 -0.32 4.73 -48.56
N ARG A 40 -1.44 4.83 -49.28
CA ARG A 40 -1.51 4.74 -50.76
C ARG A 40 -1.64 6.12 -51.42
N GLY A 41 -1.50 7.20 -50.65
CA GLY A 41 -1.68 8.57 -51.08
C GLY A 41 -3.05 9.15 -50.76
N THR A 42 -3.22 10.40 -51.17
CA THR A 42 -4.42 11.22 -50.96
C THR A 42 -5.40 11.04 -52.11
N ARG A 43 -6.66 10.74 -51.82
CA ARG A 43 -7.76 10.65 -52.79
C ARG A 43 -8.75 11.78 -52.53
N ILE A 44 -9.04 12.55 -53.57
CA ILE A 44 -10.08 13.58 -53.59
C ILE A 44 -11.18 13.11 -54.52
N THR A 45 -12.42 13.11 -54.04
CA THR A 45 -13.60 12.66 -54.76
C THR A 45 -14.65 13.75 -54.67
N THR A 46 -15.11 14.23 -55.82
CA THR A 46 -16.15 15.25 -55.99
C THR A 46 -17.28 14.66 -56.82
N ASN A 47 -18.51 14.70 -56.32
CA ASN A 47 -19.69 14.17 -57.00
C ASN A 47 -20.84 15.15 -56.90
N ILE A 48 -21.60 15.29 -57.98
CA ILE A 48 -22.85 16.06 -57.96
C ILE A 48 -23.97 15.11 -57.50
N PRO A 49 -24.60 15.34 -56.33
CA PRO A 49 -25.65 14.47 -55.82
C PRO A 49 -26.82 14.37 -56.81
N GLY A 50 -27.36 13.16 -57.00
CA GLY A 50 -28.56 12.94 -57.82
C GLY A 50 -28.35 12.89 -59.34
N THR A 51 -27.15 13.19 -59.84
CA THR A 51 -26.87 13.21 -61.30
C THR A 51 -26.02 12.03 -61.79
N GLY A 52 -25.40 11.28 -60.87
CA GLY A 52 -24.46 10.20 -61.22
C GLY A 52 -23.09 10.67 -61.71
N ILE A 53 -22.87 11.98 -61.84
CA ILE A 53 -21.63 12.56 -62.35
C ILE A 53 -20.66 12.78 -61.18
N GLY A 54 -19.41 12.32 -61.35
CA GLY A 54 -18.37 12.54 -60.36
C GLY A 54 -16.96 12.40 -60.91
N TYR A 55 -16.04 13.10 -60.25
CA TYR A 55 -14.62 13.13 -60.55
C TYR A 55 -13.83 12.66 -59.33
N THR A 56 -12.83 11.82 -59.55
CA THR A 56 -11.92 11.37 -58.48
C THR A 56 -10.49 11.54 -58.94
N LYS A 57 -9.68 12.19 -58.11
CA LYS A 57 -8.25 12.38 -58.33
C LYS A 57 -7.47 11.79 -57.18
N THR A 58 -6.44 11.01 -57.50
CA THR A 58 -5.56 10.39 -56.51
C THR A 58 -4.14 10.95 -56.66
N PHE A 59 -3.60 11.43 -55.55
CA PHE A 59 -2.27 11.97 -55.37
C PHE A 59 -1.51 11.02 -54.45
N GLY A 60 -0.82 10.06 -55.04
CA GLY A 60 -0.02 9.10 -54.30
C GLY A 60 1.14 8.69 -55.16
N ASN A 61 2.16 8.09 -54.54
CA ASN A 61 3.23 7.47 -55.29
C ASN A 61 2.60 6.52 -56.32
N LYS A 62 2.64 6.91 -57.60
CA LYS A 62 2.78 5.93 -58.66
C LYS A 62 4.01 5.17 -58.23
N ARG A 63 3.82 3.96 -57.66
CA ARG A 63 4.89 2.98 -57.72
C ARG A 63 5.23 2.96 -59.19
N ASN A 64 6.36 3.56 -59.55
CA ASN A 64 7.01 3.25 -60.80
C ASN A 64 7.07 1.73 -60.76
N ARG A 65 6.23 1.07 -61.55
CA ARG A 65 6.58 -0.22 -62.09
C ARG A 65 7.77 0.08 -63.00
N LYS A 66 8.92 0.38 -62.39
CA LYS A 66 10.16 -0.10 -62.96
C LYS A 66 9.85 -1.59 -63.15
N ASN A 67 9.96 -2.07 -64.38
CA ASN A 67 10.40 -3.45 -64.55
C ASN A 67 11.77 -3.50 -63.86
N ILE A 68 11.71 -3.62 -62.54
CA ILE A 68 12.72 -4.31 -61.78
C ILE A 68 12.46 -5.70 -62.27
N ASP A 69 13.31 -6.19 -63.18
CA ASP A 69 13.46 -7.63 -63.33
C ASP A 69 13.44 -8.14 -61.91
N PHE A 70 12.38 -8.86 -61.55
CA PHE A 70 12.26 -9.40 -60.21
C PHE A 70 13.42 -10.39 -60.14
N GLU A 71 14.55 -9.91 -59.66
CA GLU A 71 15.50 -10.71 -58.93
C GLU A 71 14.61 -11.40 -57.91
N TYR A 72 14.28 -12.66 -58.21
CA TYR A 72 13.57 -13.53 -57.30
C TYR A 72 14.43 -13.49 -56.06
N LYS A 73 14.04 -12.64 -55.10
CA LYS A 73 14.53 -12.72 -53.74
C LYS A 73 14.06 -14.10 -53.34
N GLU A 74 14.97 -15.07 -53.38
CA GLU A 74 14.69 -16.43 -52.94
C GLU A 74 13.91 -16.28 -51.65
N GLU A 75 12.68 -16.83 -51.62
CA GLU A 75 12.00 -17.01 -50.37
C GLU A 75 12.97 -17.79 -49.52
N ILE A 76 13.60 -17.12 -48.55
CA ILE A 76 14.49 -17.73 -47.58
C ILE A 76 13.58 -18.67 -46.80
N GLN A 77 13.48 -19.90 -47.29
CA GLN A 77 12.99 -20.98 -46.48
C GLN A 77 13.91 -20.98 -45.28
N PRO A 78 13.38 -20.85 -44.06
CA PRO A 78 14.23 -20.78 -42.89
C PRO A 78 15.12 -22.02 -42.90
N ASP A 79 16.43 -21.81 -43.06
CA ASP A 79 17.39 -22.91 -43.04
C ASP A 79 17.13 -23.72 -41.79
N ILE A 80 17.27 -25.04 -41.89
CA ILE A 80 17.06 -25.96 -40.76
C ILE A 80 17.78 -25.45 -39.49
N PHE A 81 18.95 -24.83 -39.63
CA PHE A 81 19.69 -24.17 -38.57
C PHE A 81 18.96 -22.99 -37.89
N THR A 82 18.24 -22.17 -38.65
CA THR A 82 17.44 -21.06 -38.10
C THR A 82 16.25 -21.58 -37.29
N ILE A 83 15.62 -22.67 -37.73
CA ILE A 83 14.53 -23.32 -36.99
C ILE A 83 15.07 -23.89 -35.67
N PHE A 84 16.23 -24.56 -35.70
CA PHE A 84 16.88 -25.06 -34.50
C PHE A 84 17.32 -23.93 -33.55
N ALA A 85 17.83 -22.82 -34.06
CA ALA A 85 18.19 -21.67 -33.24
C ALA A 85 16.97 -21.09 -32.51
N ILE A 86 15.84 -20.96 -33.20
CA ILE A 86 14.57 -20.52 -32.60
C ILE A 86 14.09 -21.52 -31.54
N LEU A 87 14.19 -22.82 -31.82
CA LEU A 87 13.80 -23.88 -30.86
C LEU A 87 14.65 -23.81 -29.58
N ILE A 88 15.96 -23.63 -29.69
CA ILE A 88 16.87 -23.50 -28.54
C ILE A 88 16.52 -22.27 -27.71
N ILE A 89 16.20 -21.13 -28.35
CA ILE A 89 15.77 -19.92 -27.64
C ILE A 89 14.47 -20.16 -26.88
N ILE A 90 13.50 -20.84 -27.48
CA ILE A 90 12.23 -21.19 -26.83
C ILE A 90 12.48 -22.11 -25.62
N ILE A 91 13.32 -23.14 -25.78
CA ILE A 91 13.69 -24.05 -24.69
C ILE A 91 14.37 -23.29 -23.55
N ALA A 92 15.30 -22.38 -23.86
CA ALA A 92 15.98 -21.55 -22.86
C ALA A 92 15.00 -20.65 -22.09
N ILE A 93 13.99 -20.08 -22.77
CA ILE A 93 12.93 -19.29 -22.13
C ILE A 93 12.08 -20.16 -21.21
N VAL A 94 11.66 -21.34 -21.68
CA VAL A 94 10.86 -22.28 -20.87
C VAL A 94 11.64 -22.76 -19.65
N LEU A 95 12.91 -23.14 -19.82
CA LEU A 95 13.78 -23.52 -18.72
C LEU A 95 13.92 -22.38 -17.72
N ARG A 96 14.16 -21.14 -18.17
CA ARG A 96 14.22 -19.96 -17.29
C ARG A 96 12.94 -19.80 -16.46
N LEU A 97 11.77 -19.95 -17.08
CA LEU A 97 10.48 -19.85 -16.40
C LEU A 97 10.27 -20.98 -15.38
N VAL A 98 10.65 -22.21 -15.72
CA VAL A 98 10.55 -23.37 -14.82
C VAL A 98 11.51 -23.22 -13.64
N PHE A 99 12.77 -22.83 -13.88
CA PHE A 99 13.76 -22.64 -12.83
C PHE A 99 13.42 -21.47 -11.89
N SER A 100 12.84 -20.37 -12.40
CA SER A 100 12.37 -19.29 -11.52
C SER A 100 11.29 -19.78 -10.55
N ASN A 101 10.40 -20.68 -11.00
CA ASN A 101 9.37 -21.25 -10.14
C ASN A 101 9.94 -22.27 -9.14
N LEU A 102 10.97 -23.03 -9.52
CA LEU A 102 11.63 -23.99 -8.62
C LEU A 102 12.35 -23.27 -7.47
N ILE A 103 13.14 -22.24 -7.79
CA ILE A 103 13.86 -21.44 -6.78
C ILE A 103 12.86 -20.75 -5.85
N PHE A 104 11.76 -20.23 -6.39
CA PHE A 104 10.68 -19.64 -5.59
C PHE A 104 10.04 -20.65 -4.62
N ASN A 105 9.76 -21.87 -5.09
CA ASN A 105 9.17 -22.93 -4.24
C ASN A 105 10.12 -23.38 -3.12
N ILE A 106 11.43 -23.51 -3.42
CA ILE A 106 12.44 -23.85 -2.40
C ILE A 106 12.50 -22.75 -1.33
N TYR A 107 12.51 -21.48 -1.76
CA TYR A 107 12.50 -20.34 -0.84
C TYR A 107 11.24 -20.32 0.04
N LEU A 108 10.08 -20.63 -0.54
CA LEU A 108 8.81 -20.71 0.19
C LEU A 108 8.87 -21.79 1.28
N VAL A 109 9.36 -22.99 0.96
CA VAL A 109 9.54 -24.08 1.93
C VAL A 109 10.49 -23.67 3.05
N ILE A 110 11.64 -23.08 2.72
CA ILE A 110 12.61 -22.59 3.72
C ILE A 110 11.95 -21.55 4.63
N SER A 111 11.23 -20.57 4.06
CA SER A 111 10.55 -19.54 4.85
C SER A 111 9.50 -20.11 5.81
N MET A 112 8.75 -21.13 5.38
CA MET A 112 7.75 -21.81 6.22
C MET A 112 8.40 -22.62 7.34
N THR A 113 9.53 -23.28 7.07
CA THR A 113 10.28 -24.01 8.11
C THR A 113 10.84 -23.06 9.17
N VAL A 114 11.46 -21.95 8.77
CA VAL A 114 11.95 -20.91 9.70
C VAL A 114 10.81 -20.34 10.54
N LEU A 115 9.67 -20.04 9.90
CA LEU A 115 8.49 -19.57 10.62
C LEU A 115 7.99 -20.59 11.64
N SER A 116 7.98 -21.88 11.29
CA SER A 116 7.55 -22.95 12.21
C SER A 116 8.48 -23.09 13.42
N ILE A 117 9.80 -22.92 13.23
CA ILE A 117 10.79 -22.95 14.31
C ILE A 117 10.60 -21.75 15.23
N LEU A 118 10.45 -20.55 14.68
CA LEU A 118 10.19 -19.34 15.47
C LEU A 118 8.90 -19.47 16.28
N LEU A 119 7.82 -20.00 15.68
CA LEU A 119 6.57 -20.25 16.40
C LEU A 119 6.71 -21.30 17.49
N TYR A 120 7.53 -22.32 17.28
CA TYR A 120 7.85 -23.33 18.30
C TYR A 120 8.62 -22.69 19.46
N GLU A 121 9.63 -21.89 19.17
CA GLU A 121 10.45 -21.19 20.16
C GLU A 121 9.63 -20.17 20.99
N ILE A 122 8.68 -19.49 20.34
CA ILE A 122 7.68 -18.67 21.03
C ILE A 122 6.81 -19.54 21.94
N LYS A 123 6.28 -20.67 21.45
CA LYS A 123 5.42 -21.55 22.24
C LYS A 123 6.16 -22.10 23.47
N THR A 124 7.42 -22.51 23.33
CA THR A 124 8.26 -22.97 24.45
C THR A 124 8.55 -21.84 25.44
N SER A 125 8.88 -20.63 24.96
CA SER A 125 9.08 -19.45 25.83
C SER A 125 7.82 -19.04 26.62
N THR A 126 6.62 -19.21 26.03
CA THR A 126 5.36 -18.94 26.73
C THR A 126 4.99 -19.98 27.78
N ILE A 127 5.59 -21.18 27.73
CA ILE A 127 5.34 -22.27 28.69
C ILE A 127 6.26 -22.16 29.92
N GLU A 128 7.45 -21.56 29.79
CA GLU A 128 8.43 -21.52 30.88
C GLU A 128 8.45 -20.23 31.72
N VAL A 129 7.85 -19.11 31.27
CA VAL A 129 8.13 -17.81 31.93
C VAL A 129 6.88 -16.95 32.16
N ASN A 130 6.38 -17.01 33.39
CA ASN A 130 5.76 -15.89 34.10
C ASN A 130 6.82 -14.80 34.38
N LYS A 131 7.25 -14.05 33.36
CA LYS A 131 7.95 -12.76 33.50
C LYS A 131 7.59 -11.84 32.34
N GLU A 132 6.87 -10.77 32.66
CA GLU A 132 6.33 -9.78 31.72
C GLU A 132 7.38 -8.97 30.94
N PHE A 133 8.68 -9.13 31.22
CA PHE A 133 9.73 -8.28 30.66
C PHE A 133 10.36 -8.79 29.35
N GLU A 134 10.37 -10.10 29.07
CA GLU A 134 10.96 -10.66 27.82
C GLU A 134 10.01 -10.60 26.61
N VAL A 135 8.70 -10.50 26.87
CA VAL A 135 7.65 -10.58 25.84
C VAL A 135 7.70 -9.41 24.85
N ASN A 136 8.17 -8.23 25.27
CA ASN A 136 8.21 -7.04 24.40
C ASN A 136 9.40 -7.02 23.43
N ASN A 137 10.55 -7.59 23.83
CA ASN A 137 11.72 -7.73 22.95
C ASN A 137 11.52 -8.86 21.91
N LEU A 138 10.85 -9.95 22.29
CA LEU A 138 10.46 -10.99 21.32
C LEU A 138 9.44 -10.47 20.30
N LYS A 139 8.41 -9.71 20.73
CA LYS A 139 7.41 -9.18 19.82
C LYS A 139 7.99 -8.21 18.78
N SER A 140 8.99 -7.43 19.17
CA SER A 140 9.66 -6.48 18.27
C SER A 140 10.61 -7.17 17.29
N SER A 141 11.35 -8.22 17.71
CA SER A 141 12.19 -9.01 16.80
C SER A 141 11.37 -9.75 15.74
N ILE A 142 10.21 -10.28 16.12
CA ILE A 142 9.25 -10.91 15.19
C ILE A 142 8.72 -9.90 14.16
N TYR A 143 8.42 -8.68 14.60
CA TYR A 143 7.92 -7.64 13.71
C TYR A 143 8.99 -7.21 12.69
N ILE A 144 10.24 -7.11 13.13
CA ILE A 144 11.39 -6.80 12.26
C ILE A 144 11.64 -7.95 11.26
N ALA A 145 11.58 -9.21 11.71
CA ALA A 145 11.73 -10.38 10.85
C ALA A 145 10.63 -10.44 9.77
N LEU A 146 9.37 -10.16 10.13
CA LEU A 146 8.26 -10.11 9.18
C LEU A 146 8.39 -8.96 8.16
N ILE A 147 8.88 -7.79 8.59
CA ILE A 147 9.15 -6.66 7.70
C ILE A 147 10.28 -7.00 6.72
N LEU A 148 11.38 -7.58 7.20
CA LEU A 148 12.50 -8.01 6.34
C LEU A 148 12.08 -9.09 5.35
N MET A 149 11.28 -10.07 5.78
CA MET A 149 10.76 -11.12 4.90
C MET A 149 9.83 -10.56 3.81
N GLY A 150 9.05 -9.52 4.14
CA GLY A 150 8.23 -8.78 3.19
C GLY A 150 9.05 -7.97 2.17
N ILE A 151 10.14 -7.34 2.61
CA ILE A 151 11.05 -6.59 1.73
C ILE A 151 11.78 -7.54 0.77
N VAL A 152 12.28 -8.69 1.25
CA VAL A 152 12.94 -9.69 0.39
C VAL A 152 11.95 -10.28 -0.62
N SER A 153 10.70 -10.54 -0.20
CA SER A 153 9.64 -11.01 -1.11
C SER A 153 9.31 -9.97 -2.19
N TYR A 154 9.28 -8.68 -1.85
CA TYR A 154 9.05 -7.58 -2.79
C TYR A 154 10.11 -7.50 -3.90
N PHE A 155 11.39 -7.67 -3.54
CA PHE A 155 12.48 -7.67 -4.52
C PHE A 155 12.48 -8.91 -5.41
N SER A 156 12.01 -10.06 -4.91
CA SER A 156 11.95 -11.30 -5.68
C SER A 156 10.82 -11.36 -6.72
N SER A 157 9.74 -10.58 -6.55
CA SER A 157 8.64 -10.52 -7.51
C SER A 157 8.60 -9.17 -8.24
N GLN A 158 9.34 -9.02 -9.34
CA GLN A 158 9.09 -7.96 -10.33
C GLN A 158 7.82 -8.24 -11.16
N SER A 159 6.72 -8.61 -10.52
CA SER A 159 5.41 -8.75 -11.16
C SER A 159 4.37 -7.99 -10.34
N SER A 160 3.45 -7.34 -11.02
CA SER A 160 2.38 -6.51 -10.45
C SER A 160 1.53 -7.23 -9.38
N LEU A 161 1.55 -8.57 -9.39
CA LEU A 161 0.91 -9.44 -8.40
C LEU A 161 1.54 -9.33 -7.00
N GLY A 162 2.85 -9.11 -6.89
CA GLY A 162 3.52 -8.92 -5.60
C GLY A 162 3.05 -7.68 -4.85
N ILE A 163 2.76 -6.61 -5.59
CA ILE A 163 2.20 -5.37 -5.03
C ILE A 163 0.78 -5.62 -4.51
N PHE A 164 -0.04 -6.39 -5.23
CA PHE A 164 -1.37 -6.79 -4.77
C PHE A 164 -1.31 -7.64 -3.49
N CYS A 165 -0.35 -8.56 -3.38
CA CYS A 165 -0.11 -9.34 -2.16
C CYS A 165 0.28 -8.45 -0.96
N ILE A 166 1.17 -7.46 -1.17
CA ILE A 166 1.56 -6.54 -0.11
C ILE A 166 0.38 -5.65 0.33
N ILE A 167 -0.42 -5.15 -0.61
CA ILE A 167 -1.62 -4.36 -0.30
C ILE A 167 -2.65 -5.21 0.44
N SER A 168 -2.80 -6.49 0.09
CA SER A 168 -3.72 -7.39 0.79
C SER A 168 -3.21 -7.77 2.19
N ILE A 169 -1.90 -7.98 2.37
CA ILE A 169 -1.28 -8.19 3.70
C ILE A 169 -1.44 -6.93 4.56
N LEU A 170 -1.17 -5.73 4.03
CA LEU A 170 -1.39 -4.45 4.73
C LEU A 170 -2.86 -4.26 5.10
N ARG A 171 -3.80 -4.61 4.21
CA ARG A 171 -5.23 -4.58 4.51
C ARG A 171 -5.61 -5.56 5.61
N ILE A 172 -5.11 -6.79 5.58
CA ILE A 172 -5.37 -7.79 6.63
C ILE A 172 -4.80 -7.31 7.96
N ASN A 173 -3.59 -6.73 7.97
CA ASN A 173 -2.96 -6.20 9.16
C ASN A 173 -3.76 -5.01 9.73
N ILE A 174 -4.19 -4.06 8.88
CA ILE A 174 -5.09 -2.97 9.29
C ILE A 174 -6.41 -3.51 9.85
N ILE A 175 -7.03 -4.51 9.20
CA ILE A 175 -8.28 -5.13 9.68
C ILE A 175 -8.06 -5.83 11.03
N PHE A 176 -6.92 -6.50 11.22
CA PHE A 176 -6.57 -7.18 12.47
C PHE A 176 -6.33 -6.18 13.60
N TYR A 177 -5.58 -5.10 13.34
CA TYR A 177 -5.41 -3.99 14.29
C TYR A 177 -6.75 -3.33 14.63
N ARG A 178 -7.63 -3.14 13.63
CA ARG A 178 -8.97 -2.58 13.85
C ARG A 178 -9.86 -3.52 14.68
N LYS A 179 -9.80 -4.84 14.43
CA LYS A 179 -10.49 -5.86 15.24
C LYS A 179 -9.93 -5.93 16.66
N LYS A 180 -8.61 -5.84 16.85
CA LYS A 180 -7.97 -5.77 18.18
C LYS A 180 -8.37 -4.50 18.92
N PHE A 181 -8.42 -3.35 18.23
CA PHE A 181 -8.87 -2.08 18.80
C PHE A 181 -10.36 -2.13 19.20
N ILE A 182 -11.23 -2.68 18.35
CA ILE A 182 -12.65 -2.85 18.66
C ILE A 182 -12.86 -3.87 19.79
N LYS A 183 -12.11 -4.98 19.79
CA LYS A 183 -12.16 -6.01 20.83
C LYS A 183 -11.68 -5.44 22.17
N ASN A 184 -10.56 -4.72 22.21
CA ASN A 184 -10.07 -4.04 23.40
C ASN A 184 -11.04 -2.97 23.88
N LYS A 185 -11.68 -2.20 22.98
CA LYS A 185 -12.72 -1.23 23.37
C LYS A 185 -13.99 -1.90 23.89
N SER A 186 -14.36 -3.07 23.39
CA SER A 186 -15.50 -3.85 23.90
C SER A 186 -15.17 -4.61 25.19
N ILE A 187 -13.90 -4.96 25.40
CA ILE A 187 -13.39 -5.54 26.65
C ILE A 187 -13.27 -4.45 27.70
N GLU A 188 -12.74 -3.25 27.40
CA GLU A 188 -12.80 -2.09 28.28
C GLU A 188 -14.25 -1.78 28.67
N LYS A 189 -15.20 -1.84 27.73
CA LYS A 189 -16.61 -1.58 28.03
C LYS A 189 -17.30 -2.68 28.84
N LYS A 190 -16.84 -3.93 28.73
CA LYS A 190 -17.32 -5.07 29.54
C LYS A 190 -16.65 -5.09 30.92
N GLU A 191 -15.35 -4.83 30.98
CA GLU A 191 -14.58 -4.65 32.20
C GLU A 191 -15.12 -3.43 32.96
N THR A 192 -15.44 -2.28 32.35
CA THR A 192 -16.09 -1.17 33.09
C THR A 192 -17.47 -1.51 33.64
N VAL A 193 -18.16 -2.53 33.11
CA VAL A 193 -19.50 -2.94 33.56
C VAL A 193 -19.44 -4.12 34.56
N GLU A 194 -18.43 -4.97 34.49
CA GLU A 194 -18.16 -6.08 35.44
C GLU A 194 -17.28 -5.64 36.63
N PHE A 195 -16.42 -4.63 36.45
CA PHE A 195 -15.49 -4.11 37.46
C PHE A 195 -16.18 -3.22 38.49
N ASP A 196 -17.35 -2.65 38.18
CA ASP A 196 -18.20 -1.96 39.17
C ASP A 196 -18.86 -2.94 40.16
N ASN A 197 -18.99 -4.23 39.80
CA ASN A 197 -19.74 -5.20 40.62
C ASN A 197 -18.87 -6.29 41.27
N SER A 198 -17.55 -6.31 41.07
CA SER A 198 -16.75 -7.46 41.51
C SER A 198 -15.26 -7.20 41.80
N LYS A 199 -14.91 -6.28 42.72
CA LYS A 199 -13.68 -6.46 43.52
C LYS A 199 -13.63 -5.58 44.77
N LYS A 200 -13.99 -6.21 45.89
CA LYS A 200 -13.55 -5.88 47.24
C LYS A 200 -12.29 -6.72 47.49
N LEU A 201 -11.16 -6.05 47.81
CA LEU A 201 -9.86 -6.57 48.29
C LEU A 201 -9.06 -7.45 47.29
N GLU A 202 -7.75 -7.30 47.02
CA GLU A 202 -6.63 -6.58 47.63
C GLU A 202 -5.74 -5.99 46.51
N THR A 203 -5.46 -4.69 46.55
CA THR A 203 -4.33 -4.06 45.83
C THR A 203 -3.66 -3.13 46.83
N LYS A 204 -2.32 -3.05 46.81
CA LYS A 204 -1.60 -1.95 47.47
C LYS A 204 -2.17 -0.65 46.88
N GLU A 205 -3.00 0.02 47.66
CA GLU A 205 -3.66 1.26 47.33
C GLU A 205 -2.56 2.31 47.13
N ILE A 206 -2.26 2.64 45.87
CA ILE A 206 -1.33 3.74 45.57
C ILE A 206 -2.04 5.02 45.98
N ASP A 207 -1.58 5.64 47.07
CA ASP A 207 -2.08 6.93 47.54
C ASP A 207 -1.66 8.03 46.56
N ILE A 208 -2.51 8.24 45.55
CA ILE A 208 -2.32 9.25 44.51
C ILE A 208 -2.16 10.65 45.12
N ARG A 209 -2.90 10.93 46.20
CA ARG A 209 -2.85 12.24 46.87
C ARG A 209 -1.52 12.43 47.59
N GLY A 210 -1.06 11.40 48.29
CA GLY A 210 0.26 11.37 48.93
C GLY A 210 1.41 11.57 47.94
N GLU A 211 1.35 10.92 46.77
CA GLU A 211 2.38 11.09 45.73
C GLU A 211 2.35 12.50 45.10
N ILE A 212 1.16 13.08 44.86
CA ILE A 212 1.05 14.48 44.41
C ILE A 212 1.69 15.43 45.43
N LEU A 213 1.37 15.25 46.71
CA LEU A 213 1.90 16.10 47.77
C LEU A 213 3.42 15.97 47.90
N LYS A 214 3.95 14.74 47.75
CA LYS A 214 5.39 14.46 47.76
C LYS A 214 6.10 15.15 46.60
N ILE A 215 5.57 15.06 45.38
CA ILE A 215 6.15 15.78 44.23
C ILE A 215 6.14 17.28 44.49
N ILE A 216 5.03 17.86 44.95
CA ILE A 216 4.97 19.30 45.23
C ILE A 216 6.00 19.69 46.32
N ARG A 217 6.26 18.80 47.29
CA ARG A 217 7.28 18.98 48.33
C ARG A 217 8.69 19.01 47.78
N ASP A 218 8.99 18.16 46.82
CA ASP A 218 10.32 18.10 46.20
C ASP A 218 10.69 19.41 45.47
N PHE A 219 9.70 20.20 45.02
CA PHE A 219 9.90 21.52 44.40
C PHE A 219 9.95 22.69 45.40
N GLY A 220 9.70 22.44 46.69
CA GLY A 220 9.85 23.42 47.76
C GLY A 220 9.21 24.79 47.49
N LEU A 221 9.96 25.86 47.77
CA LEU A 221 9.49 27.26 47.63
C LEU A 221 9.30 27.70 46.17
N GLU A 222 9.96 27.03 45.21
CA GLU A 222 9.84 27.38 43.80
C GLU A 222 8.46 27.02 43.27
N GLY A 223 7.89 25.89 43.71
CA GLY A 223 6.59 25.37 43.29
C GLY A 223 6.57 24.80 41.88
N ILE A 224 5.54 24.02 41.57
CA ILE A 224 5.39 23.31 40.29
C ILE A 224 4.16 23.79 39.52
N LEU A 225 4.27 23.95 38.20
CA LEU A 225 3.12 24.22 37.35
C LEU A 225 2.25 22.97 37.23
N GLN A 226 0.93 23.15 37.30
CA GLN A 226 -0.01 22.02 37.25
C GLN A 226 0.11 21.17 35.97
N LYS A 227 0.48 21.78 34.83
CA LYS A 227 0.78 21.07 33.59
C LYS A 227 1.99 20.13 33.70
N ASP A 228 3.00 20.55 34.46
CA ASP A 228 4.26 19.83 34.60
C ASP A 228 4.09 18.69 35.62
N LEU A 229 3.25 18.89 36.64
CA LEU A 229 2.84 17.84 37.59
C LEU A 229 2.27 16.60 36.88
N CYS A 230 1.41 16.80 35.87
CA CYS A 230 0.85 15.70 35.08
C CYS A 230 1.94 14.91 34.34
N SER A 231 2.96 15.60 33.81
CA SER A 231 4.08 14.96 33.11
C SER A 231 5.00 14.17 34.04
N ILE A 232 5.17 14.60 35.29
CA ILE A 232 5.99 13.92 36.30
C ILE A 232 5.29 12.64 36.79
N LEU A 233 3.98 12.71 37.04
CA LEU A 233 3.19 11.54 37.42
C LEU A 233 3.24 10.44 36.35
N LEU A 234 3.14 10.81 35.07
CA LEU A 234 3.31 9.87 33.96
C LEU A 234 4.70 9.23 33.92
N LYS A 235 5.77 9.99 34.23
CA LYS A 235 7.14 9.44 34.33
C LYS A 235 7.30 8.45 35.48
N GLN A 236 6.49 8.57 36.54
CA GLN A 236 6.45 7.64 37.68
C GLN A 236 5.49 6.46 37.46
N ASN A 237 5.01 6.24 36.22
CA ASN A 237 4.00 5.23 35.88
C ASN A 237 2.65 5.40 36.62
N ILE A 238 2.33 6.61 37.08
CA ILE A 238 1.03 6.95 37.66
C ILE A 238 0.17 7.60 36.57
N GLU A 239 -0.71 6.80 35.97
CA GLU A 239 -1.64 7.27 34.95
C GLU A 239 -2.91 7.85 35.61
N ILE A 240 -3.05 9.18 35.57
CA ILE A 240 -4.18 9.89 36.17
C ILE A 240 -4.93 10.71 35.11
N SER A 241 -6.26 10.65 35.13
CA SER A 241 -7.07 11.51 34.26
C SER A 241 -6.92 12.98 34.69
N LYS A 242 -6.99 13.91 33.74
CA LYS A 242 -6.91 15.35 34.05
C LYS A 242 -7.93 15.77 35.11
N ASN A 243 -9.17 15.29 35.00
CA ASN A 243 -10.25 15.64 35.93
C ASN A 243 -9.94 15.16 37.36
N LYS A 244 -9.39 13.94 37.51
CA LYS A 244 -9.00 13.39 38.80
C LYS A 244 -7.80 14.14 39.39
N LEU A 245 -6.83 14.54 38.57
CA LEU A 245 -5.73 15.40 39.02
C LEU A 245 -6.25 16.76 39.52
N TYR A 246 -7.19 17.38 38.80
CA TYR A 246 -7.81 18.63 39.23
C TYR A 246 -8.56 18.48 40.56
N SER A 247 -9.31 17.40 40.76
CA SER A 247 -10.04 17.17 42.02
C SER A 247 -9.09 16.98 43.19
N GLU A 248 -8.04 16.16 43.06
CA GLU A 248 -7.07 15.93 44.14
C GLU A 248 -6.30 17.20 44.51
N VAL A 249 -5.90 18.01 43.50
CA VAL A 249 -5.22 19.29 43.75
C VAL A 249 -6.16 20.31 44.41
N ASN A 250 -7.46 20.31 44.08
CA ASN A 250 -8.45 21.15 44.77
C ASN A 250 -8.66 20.69 46.23
N GLU A 251 -8.66 19.40 46.48
CA GLU A 251 -8.78 18.83 47.82
C GLU A 251 -7.57 19.18 48.68
N LEU A 252 -6.35 19.00 48.17
CA LEU A 252 -5.11 19.41 48.86
C LEU A 252 -5.08 20.91 49.19
N GLU A 253 -5.62 21.75 48.31
CA GLU A 253 -5.76 23.18 48.58
C GLU A 253 -6.81 23.44 49.67
N SER A 254 -7.93 22.72 49.67
CA SER A 254 -8.98 22.85 50.69
C SER A 254 -8.52 22.37 52.08
N MET A 255 -7.60 21.40 52.12
CA MET A 255 -6.97 20.89 53.34
C MET A 255 -5.88 21.84 53.88
N GLY A 256 -5.44 22.80 53.07
CA GLY A 256 -4.40 23.75 53.43
C GLY A 256 -2.98 23.23 53.24
N ASP A 257 -2.79 22.07 52.60
CA ASP A 257 -1.46 21.49 52.35
C ASP A 257 -0.70 22.25 51.25
N ILE A 258 -1.44 22.78 50.27
CA ILE A 258 -0.90 23.51 49.13
C ILE A 258 -1.66 24.80 48.87
N LYS A 259 -1.00 25.76 48.20
CA LYS A 259 -1.58 27.01 47.74
C LYS A 259 -1.38 27.18 46.24
N LYS A 260 -2.44 27.54 45.51
CA LYS A 260 -2.34 27.92 44.10
C LYS A 260 -1.96 29.39 43.97
N ILE A 261 -0.87 29.65 43.25
CA ILE A 261 -0.45 31.00 42.87
C ILE A 261 -0.63 31.13 41.36
N LYS A 262 -1.40 32.14 40.93
CA LYS A 262 -1.64 32.38 39.51
C LYS A 262 -0.36 32.92 38.85
N GLU A 263 0.07 32.28 37.78
CA GLU A 263 1.23 32.68 36.98
C GLU A 263 0.83 32.68 35.50
N GLY A 264 0.49 33.86 34.99
CA GLY A 264 -0.06 34.02 33.64
C GLY A 264 -1.40 33.29 33.45
N ARG A 265 -1.42 32.27 32.58
CA ARG A 265 -2.60 31.45 32.25
C ARG A 265 -2.67 30.12 33.02
N SER A 266 -1.75 29.87 33.95
CA SER A 266 -1.67 28.63 34.70
C SER A 266 -1.54 28.89 36.20
N TYR A 267 -1.73 27.85 37.00
CA TYR A 267 -1.48 27.89 38.43
C TYR A 267 -0.19 27.16 38.75
N ARG A 268 0.61 27.78 39.62
CA ARG A 268 1.76 27.17 40.26
C ARG A 268 1.35 26.71 41.66
N LEU A 269 1.63 25.46 41.96
CA LEU A 269 1.31 24.79 43.22
C LEU A 269 2.52 24.91 44.15
N LYS A 270 2.31 25.44 45.36
CA LYS A 270 3.33 25.55 46.41
C LYS A 270 2.84 24.91 47.69
N ILE A 271 3.75 24.41 48.51
CA ILE A 271 3.43 24.01 49.89
C ILE A 271 3.09 25.24 50.73
N VAL A 272 2.10 25.08 51.60
CA VAL A 272 1.84 26.02 52.69
C VAL A 272 2.77 25.64 53.84
N ASN A 273 3.66 26.57 54.25
CA ASN A 273 4.47 26.40 55.45
C ASN A 273 3.62 26.53 56.72
#